data_AF-A0A9N9K0A7-F1
#
_entry.id   AF-A0A9N9K0A7-F1
#
_cell.length_a   1.000
_cell.length_b   1.000
_cell.length_c   1.000
_cell.angle_alpha   90.00
_cell.angle_beta   90.00
_cell.angle_gamma   90.00
#
_symmetry.space_group_name_H-M   'P 1'
#
loop_
_entity.id
_entity.type
_entity.pdbx_description
1 polymer ?
#
loop_
_entity_poly.entity_id
_entity_poly.type
_entity_poly.pdbx_seq_one_letter_code
_entity_poly.pdbx_strand_id
1 'polypeptide(L)'
;MSEHVLGPFPTPATYHPMVQGLMNMIKRNKWESKFEKAVSDAYNSGVEEMTNIKTLPDYYNYLHYFLFWVPVENKNGTLAHKMISIMYYVLDQKSVRSLQSPIKPSSYPPPPLT
;
A
#
# COMPACT_ATOMS: atom_id res chain seq x y z
N MET A 1 20.56 3.23 -17.03
CA MET A 1 20.67 4.01 -15.79
C MET A 1 19.61 3.49 -14.84
N SER A 2 20.01 3.16 -13.63
CA SER A 2 19.27 2.36 -12.65
C SER A 2 18.10 3.13 -12.02
N GLU A 3 16.92 3.06 -12.62
CA GLU A 3 15.67 3.61 -12.05
C GLU A 3 14.81 2.50 -11.42
N HIS A 4 15.43 1.65 -10.60
CA HIS A 4 14.76 0.45 -10.08
C HIS A 4 14.11 0.65 -8.71
N VAL A 5 14.64 1.56 -7.90
CA VAL A 5 14.26 1.70 -6.49
C VAL A 5 13.23 2.81 -6.31
N LEU A 6 12.16 2.53 -5.56
CA LEU A 6 11.14 3.52 -5.19
C LEU A 6 11.52 4.21 -3.87
N GLY A 7 11.22 5.50 -3.75
CA GLY A 7 11.50 6.28 -2.55
C GLY A 7 12.98 6.64 -2.37
N PRO A 8 13.42 7.04 -1.16
CA PRO A 8 12.66 7.05 0.09
C PRO A 8 11.49 8.03 0.08
N PHE A 9 10.46 7.73 0.87
CA PHE A 9 9.27 8.57 0.97
C PHE A 9 9.35 9.43 2.23
N PRO A 10 9.11 10.75 2.14
CA PRO A 10 9.22 11.65 3.28
C PRO A 10 8.13 11.35 4.31
N THR A 11 8.48 11.45 5.60
CA THR A 11 7.48 11.42 6.69
C THR A 11 6.69 12.73 6.69
N PRO A 12 5.37 12.70 6.47
CA PRO A 12 4.58 13.93 6.46
C PRO A 12 4.33 14.42 7.89
N ALA A 13 4.16 15.74 8.07
CA ALA A 13 3.71 16.31 9.33
C ALA A 13 2.26 15.89 9.66
N THR A 14 1.45 15.64 8.63
CA THR A 14 0.07 15.16 8.76
C THR A 14 -0.25 14.21 7.62
N TYR A 15 -0.70 13.01 7.95
CA TYR A 15 -1.08 12.01 6.95
C TYR A 15 -2.36 12.40 6.20
N HIS A 16 -2.48 12.01 4.94
CA HIS A 16 -3.72 12.13 4.17
C HIS A 16 -4.87 11.41 4.91
N PRO A 17 -6.12 11.92 4.88
CA PRO A 17 -7.23 11.33 5.63
C PRO A 17 -7.46 9.84 5.38
N MET A 18 -7.24 9.35 4.17
CA MET A 18 -7.34 7.92 3.83
C MET A 18 -6.29 7.07 4.56
N VAL A 19 -5.04 7.56 4.64
CA VAL A 19 -3.97 6.87 5.38
C VAL A 19 -4.26 6.91 6.87
N GLN A 20 -4.74 8.05 7.40
CA GLN A 20 -5.20 8.13 8.79
C GLN A 20 -6.36 7.16 9.06
N GLY A 21 -7.29 7.02 8.12
CA GLY A 21 -8.38 6.05 8.19
C GLY A 21 -7.88 4.61 8.32
N LEU A 22 -6.88 4.25 7.52
CA LEU A 22 -6.20 2.94 7.62
C LEU A 22 -5.50 2.77 8.97
N MET A 23 -4.70 3.75 9.41
CA MET A 23 -4.02 3.71 10.71
C MET A 23 -5.01 3.52 11.87
N ASN A 24 -6.10 4.29 11.86
CA ASN A 24 -7.16 4.18 12.85
C ASN A 24 -7.86 2.82 12.79
N MET A 25 -8.10 2.27 11.59
CA MET A 25 -8.68 0.93 11.43
C MET A 25 -7.76 -0.16 11.99
N ILE A 26 -6.47 -0.11 11.67
CA ILE A 26 -5.46 -1.05 12.19
C ILE A 26 -5.44 -1.00 13.71
N LYS A 27 -5.36 0.20 14.28
CA LYS A 27 -5.32 0.42 15.73
C LYS A 27 -6.57 -0.08 16.45
N ARG A 28 -7.76 0.28 15.93
CA ARG A 28 -9.05 -0.13 16.53
C ARG A 28 -9.22 -1.64 16.57
N ASN A 29 -8.70 -2.36 15.57
CA ASN A 29 -8.83 -3.81 15.47
C ASN A 29 -7.62 -4.59 16.02
N LYS A 30 -6.61 -3.89 16.58
CA LYS A 30 -5.37 -4.50 17.08
C LYS A 30 -4.62 -5.32 16.01
N TRP A 31 -4.52 -4.78 14.80
CA TRP A 31 -3.89 -5.44 13.65
C TRP A 31 -2.43 -5.02 13.40
N GLU A 32 -1.83 -4.23 14.27
CA GLU A 32 -0.48 -3.67 14.12
C GLU A 32 0.54 -4.77 13.80
N SER A 33 0.58 -5.83 14.62
CA SER A 33 1.52 -6.94 14.42
C SER A 33 1.34 -7.68 13.09
N LYS A 34 0.10 -7.74 12.56
CA LYS A 34 -0.17 -8.35 11.25
C LYS A 34 0.39 -7.50 10.12
N PHE A 35 0.21 -6.19 10.20
CA PHE A 35 0.70 -5.24 9.21
C PHE A 35 2.22 -5.04 9.29
N GLU A 36 2.81 -5.00 10.49
CA GLU A 36 4.26 -5.01 10.68
C GLU A 36 4.87 -6.26 10.03
N LYS A 37 4.27 -7.43 10.28
CA LYS A 37 4.72 -8.68 9.64
C LYS A 37 4.56 -8.62 8.12
N ALA A 38 3.46 -8.05 7.61
CA ALA A 38 3.24 -7.94 6.17
C ALA A 38 4.35 -7.12 5.49
N VAL A 39 4.66 -5.93 6.02
CA VAL A 39 5.72 -5.10 5.45
C VAL A 39 7.08 -5.77 5.60
N SER A 40 7.35 -6.42 6.73
CA SER A 40 8.61 -7.15 6.94
C SER A 40 8.77 -8.32 5.97
N ASP A 41 7.73 -9.15 5.79
CA ASP A 41 7.75 -10.27 4.84
C ASP A 41 7.95 -9.77 3.40
N ALA A 42 7.27 -8.67 3.03
CA ALA A 42 7.40 -8.06 1.71
C ALA A 42 8.80 -7.46 1.47
N TYR A 43 9.43 -6.86 2.47
CA TYR A 43 10.82 -6.38 2.38
C TYR A 43 11.81 -7.56 2.27
N ASN A 44 11.62 -8.59 3.08
CA ASN A 44 12.50 -9.77 3.14
C ASN A 44 12.41 -10.67 1.89
N SER A 45 11.45 -10.45 1.00
CA SER A 45 11.37 -11.17 -0.28
C SER A 45 12.46 -10.75 -1.27
N GLY A 46 13.13 -9.62 -1.03
CA GLY A 46 14.20 -9.10 -1.88
C GLY A 46 13.72 -8.32 -3.12
N VAL A 47 12.43 -7.97 -3.20
CA VAL A 47 11.89 -7.11 -4.26
C VAL A 47 12.55 -5.72 -4.19
N GLU A 48 13.17 -5.29 -5.29
CA GLU A 48 13.97 -4.05 -5.34
C GLU A 48 13.16 -2.81 -4.96
N GLU A 49 11.90 -2.74 -5.37
CA GLU A 49 11.00 -1.62 -5.09
C GLU A 49 10.68 -1.47 -3.58
N MET A 50 10.85 -2.53 -2.78
CA MET A 50 10.65 -2.51 -1.32
C MET A 50 11.86 -1.97 -0.55
N THR A 51 12.99 -1.69 -1.21
CA THR A 51 14.26 -1.31 -0.55
C THR A 51 14.10 -0.17 0.47
N ASN A 52 13.21 0.79 0.22
CA ASN A 52 12.95 1.93 1.10
C ASN A 52 11.63 1.84 1.90
N ILE A 53 10.98 0.67 1.91
CA ILE A 53 9.72 0.40 2.63
C ILE A 53 9.95 -0.78 3.57
N LYS A 54 10.63 -0.55 4.69
CA LYS A 54 11.09 -1.62 5.59
C LYS A 54 10.18 -1.86 6.77
N THR A 55 9.48 -0.80 7.19
CA THR A 55 8.68 -0.77 8.39
C THR A 55 7.26 -0.30 8.08
N LEU A 56 6.32 -0.57 9.00
CA LEU A 56 4.94 -0.11 8.85
C LEU A 56 4.83 1.43 8.72
N PRO A 57 5.60 2.26 9.47
CA PRO A 57 5.71 3.69 9.19
C PRO A 57 6.18 4.04 7.78
N ASP A 58 7.19 3.34 7.24
CA ASP A 58 7.64 3.58 5.86
C ASP A 58 6.54 3.31 4.84
N TYR A 59 5.74 2.26 5.08
CA TYR A 59 4.59 1.95 4.24
C TYR A 59 3.51 3.04 4.32
N TYR A 60 3.27 3.63 5.49
CA TYR A 60 2.38 4.79 5.60
C TYR A 60 2.91 6.01 4.87
N ASN A 61 4.22 6.28 4.94
CA ASN A 61 4.85 7.36 4.18
C ASN A 61 4.69 7.16 2.67
N TYR A 62 4.90 5.93 2.20
CA TYR A 62 4.67 5.55 0.81
C TYR A 62 3.21 5.75 0.40
N LEU A 63 2.23 5.24 1.18
CA LEU A 63 0.81 5.41 0.86
C LEU A 63 0.39 6.89 0.83
N HIS A 64 0.95 7.70 1.74
CA HIS A 64 0.73 9.15 1.73
C HIS A 64 1.23 9.77 0.43
N TYR A 65 2.49 9.50 0.07
CA TYR A 65 3.08 10.00 -1.17
C TYR A 65 2.28 9.53 -2.40
N PHE A 66 1.91 8.25 -2.43
CA PHE A 66 1.18 7.63 -3.54
C PHE A 66 -0.15 8.31 -3.82
N LEU A 67 -0.86 8.80 -2.79
CA LEU A 67 -2.15 9.48 -2.96
C LEU A 67 -2.04 10.89 -3.57
N PHE A 68 -0.89 11.55 -3.43
CA PHE A 68 -0.64 12.87 -4.05
C PHE A 68 0.14 12.76 -5.35
N TRP A 69 0.76 11.61 -5.60
CA TRP A 69 1.54 11.38 -6.79
C TRP A 69 0.66 11.37 -8.03
N VAL A 70 0.96 12.28 -8.97
CA VAL A 70 0.32 12.30 -10.29
C VAL A 70 1.09 11.36 -11.21
N PRO A 71 0.46 10.32 -11.77
CA PRO A 71 1.14 9.39 -12.64
C PRO A 71 1.62 10.09 -13.91
N VAL A 72 2.90 9.90 -14.22
CA VAL A 72 3.47 10.29 -15.52
C VAL A 72 3.84 9.01 -16.24
N GLU A 73 3.08 8.69 -17.28
CA GLU A 73 3.35 7.52 -18.11
C GLU A 73 4.34 7.88 -19.22
N ASN A 74 5.43 7.13 -19.27
CA ASN A 74 6.29 7.05 -20.46
C ASN A 74 5.87 5.82 -21.28
N LYS A 75 6.50 5.61 -22.45
CA LYS A 75 6.20 4.47 -23.35
C LYS A 75 6.20 3.09 -22.66
N ASN A 76 6.90 2.95 -21.54
CA ASN A 76 7.01 1.68 -20.82
C ASN A 76 6.06 1.58 -19.61
N GLY A 77 5.48 2.68 -19.13
CA GLY A 77 4.55 2.70 -17.98
C GLY A 77 5.12 2.16 -16.66
N THR A 78 6.44 1.96 -16.59
CA THR A 78 7.08 1.16 -15.54
C THR A 78 6.88 1.73 -14.14
N LEU A 79 6.96 3.05 -13.99
CA LEU A 79 6.80 3.70 -12.67
C LEU A 79 5.38 3.52 -12.13
N ALA A 80 4.36 3.75 -12.95
CA ALA A 80 2.97 3.56 -12.55
C ALA A 80 2.68 2.11 -12.16
N HIS A 81 3.15 1.17 -12.96
CA HIS A 81 3.06 -0.25 -12.63
C HIS A 81 3.69 -0.56 -11.26
N LYS A 82 4.94 -0.13 -11.02
CA LYS A 82 5.64 -0.36 -9.75
C LYS A 82 4.94 0.29 -8.56
N MET A 83 4.54 1.56 -8.70
CA MET A 83 3.84 2.32 -7.67
C MET A 83 2.49 1.69 -7.32
N ILE A 84 1.76 1.07 -8.25
CA ILE A 84 0.50 0.39 -7.93
C ILE A 84 0.77 -1.00 -7.35
N SER A 85 1.70 -1.74 -7.95
CA SER A 85 2.03 -3.11 -7.54
C SER A 85 2.50 -3.18 -6.09
N ILE A 86 3.31 -2.23 -5.62
CA ILE A 86 3.83 -2.24 -4.24
C ILE A 86 2.73 -2.10 -3.19
N MET A 87 1.73 -1.25 -3.45
CA MET A 87 0.56 -1.12 -2.57
C MET A 87 -0.13 -2.48 -2.41
N TYR A 88 -0.42 -3.17 -3.52
CA TYR A 88 -1.07 -4.48 -3.49
C TYR A 88 -0.15 -5.57 -2.94
N TYR A 89 1.15 -5.50 -3.22
CA TYR A 89 2.12 -6.51 -2.81
C TYR A 89 2.20 -6.64 -1.28
N VAL A 90 2.16 -5.52 -0.56
CA VAL A 90 2.10 -5.53 0.91
C VAL A 90 0.75 -6.05 1.40
N LEU A 91 -0.36 -5.69 0.74
CA LEU A 91 -1.70 -6.13 1.14
C LEU A 91 -1.97 -7.62 0.84
N ASP A 92 -1.28 -8.21 -0.13
CA ASP A 92 -1.41 -9.63 -0.48
C ASP A 92 -0.59 -10.56 0.43
N GLN A 93 0.18 -10.00 1.37
CA GLN A 93 0.93 -10.80 2.34
C GLN A 93 -0.01 -11.62 3.24
N LYS A 94 0.41 -12.85 3.54
CA LYS A 94 -0.41 -13.85 4.24
C LYS A 94 -1.00 -13.35 5.57
N SER A 95 -0.29 -12.48 6.28
CA SER A 95 -0.70 -11.95 7.59
C SER A 95 -1.92 -11.01 7.53
N VAL A 96 -2.13 -10.34 6.40
CA VAL A 96 -3.19 -9.33 6.23
C VAL A 96 -4.22 -9.69 5.16
N ARG A 97 -3.94 -10.69 4.31
CA ARG A 97 -4.84 -11.10 3.22
C ARG A 97 -6.24 -11.46 3.69
N SER A 98 -6.39 -12.09 4.85
CA SER A 98 -7.72 -12.45 5.42
C SER A 98 -8.50 -11.26 6.00
N LEU A 99 -7.88 -10.08 6.10
CA LEU A 99 -8.53 -8.85 6.56
C LEU A 99 -9.26 -8.10 5.44
N GLN A 100 -9.03 -8.51 4.18
CA GLN A 100 -9.64 -7.88 3.01
C GLN A 100 -11.06 -8.40 2.77
N SER A 101 -11.91 -7.56 2.18
CA SER A 101 -13.26 -7.98 1.81
C SER A 101 -13.20 -9.04 0.69
N PRO A 102 -14.06 -10.08 0.72
CA PRO A 102 -14.13 -11.04 -0.38
C PRO A 102 -14.48 -10.34 -1.70
N ILE A 103 -13.74 -10.62 -2.77
CA ILE A 103 -14.11 -10.18 -4.11
C ILE A 103 -15.33 -11.01 -4.53
N LYS A 104 -16.52 -10.40 -4.54
CA LYS A 104 -17.77 -11.01 -5.02
C LYS A 104 -18.22 -10.31 -6.30
N PRO A 105 -17.88 -10.84 -7.49
CA PRO A 105 -18.27 -10.23 -8.77
C PRO A 105 -19.79 -10.06 -8.92
N SER A 106 -20.59 -10.93 -8.31
CA SER A 106 -22.06 -10.93 -8.38
C SER A 106 -22.76 -9.95 -7.45
N SER A 107 -22.03 -9.17 -6.65
CA SER A 107 -22.61 -8.15 -5.75
C SER A 107 -22.85 -6.80 -6.43
N TYR A 108 -22.77 -6.78 -7.77
CA TYR A 108 -23.00 -5.59 -8.59
C TYR A 108 -24.16 -5.85 -9.58
N PRO A 109 -25.12 -4.92 -9.74
CA PRO A 109 -25.13 -3.53 -9.27
C PRO A 109 -25.69 -3.36 -7.84
N PRO A 110 -25.46 -2.20 -7.18
CA PRO A 110 -26.00 -1.91 -5.85
C PRO A 110 -27.54 -1.84 -5.87
N PRO A 111 -28.23 -2.10 -4.73
CA PRO A 111 -29.67 -1.87 -4.63
C PRO A 111 -30.02 -0.39 -4.86
N PRO A 112 -31.21 -0.08 -5.43
CA PRO A 112 -31.59 1.28 -5.77
C PRO A 112 -31.62 2.18 -4.53
N LEU A 113 -31.16 3.43 -4.69
CA LEU A 113 -31.30 4.46 -3.68
C LEU A 113 -32.80 4.78 -3.54
N THR A 114 -33.41 4.33 -2.44
CA THR A 114 -34.74 4.75 -2.01
C THR A 114 -34.67 5.98 -1.13
#